data_AF-A0A6H1ZIF8-F1
#
_entry.id   AF-A0A6H1ZIF8-F1
#
_cell.length_a   1.000
_cell.length_b   1.000
_cell.length_c   1.000
_cell.angle_alpha   90.00
_cell.angle_beta   90.00
_cell.angle_gamma   90.00
#
_symmetry.space_group_name_H-M   'P 1'
#
loop_
_entity.id
_entity.type
_entity.pdbx_description
1 polymer ?
#
loop_
_entity_poly.entity_id
_entity_poly.type
_entity_poly.pdbx_seq_one_letter_code
_entity_poly.pdbx_strand_id
1 'polypeptide(L)'
;MANRGPPRNQWQTPRESLLAAQRSLDSQKQVVIRAPTIMDIGQTFGSLLTMLQEVRRQVVAGNYVTIDLRHTSLISPPATLLLAAEVERCNRYRPRSVWGAVPRSEDVQATLNAFGFYEAIGALDEETEEWKGVARIQPGTGSPADIPRKLGLVSDLARQTWHDTAFCDRVHGALNEAMTNVIMHAYDEALIEKLEQPCIKGRWWVAGFSPPDSEQAWFMALDHGVGIPASAASKSELVDGHGSSGELGHDERVLMSLIDDENRSRTGLPQHGKGIPAMINLIREFATEGAIWIMSGKGGFMLEKRSGNSTSPGRIYQVQFRLPARLPGTLILWKVGSPIIDVRQTREAH
;
A
#
# COMPACT_ATOMS: atom_id res chain seq x y z
N MET A 1 -9.04 13.75 43.30
CA MET A 1 -7.81 13.63 42.49
C MET A 1 -8.20 13.68 41.03
N ALA A 2 -8.05 14.85 40.40
CA ALA A 2 -8.44 15.06 39.00
C ALA A 2 -7.44 14.36 38.07
N ASN A 3 -7.90 13.32 37.40
CA ASN A 3 -7.16 12.60 36.39
C ASN A 3 -6.99 13.54 35.17
N ARG A 4 -5.78 14.05 34.96
CA ARG A 4 -5.44 14.84 33.77
C ARG A 4 -5.43 13.89 32.57
N GLY A 5 -6.52 13.84 31.82
CA GLY A 5 -6.52 13.22 30.50
C GLY A 5 -5.49 13.90 29.58
N PRO A 6 -4.87 13.19 28.62
CA PRO A 6 -3.98 13.85 27.67
C PRO A 6 -4.81 14.58 26.61
N PRO A 7 -4.45 15.82 26.24
CA PRO A 7 -4.35 16.09 24.81
C PRO A 7 -3.17 17.02 24.43
N ARG A 8 -2.56 16.78 23.24
CA ARG A 8 -2.03 17.78 22.27
C ARG A 8 -1.19 17.17 21.12
N ASN A 9 -1.79 17.24 19.92
CA ASN A 9 -1.37 17.24 18.51
C ASN A 9 0.13 17.07 18.13
N GLN A 10 0.45 15.97 17.44
CA GLN A 10 1.75 15.72 16.78
C GLN A 10 1.92 16.44 15.42
N TRP A 11 0.89 17.16 14.98
CA TRP A 11 0.83 17.90 13.71
C TRP A 11 0.31 19.32 13.99
N GLN A 12 1.19 20.18 14.50
CA GLN A 12 0.90 21.60 14.71
C GLN A 12 1.82 22.47 13.86
N THR A 13 1.40 23.71 13.61
CA THR A 13 2.22 24.71 12.92
C THR A 13 3.63 24.80 13.54
N PRO A 14 4.68 25.11 12.77
CA PRO A 14 6.07 25.05 13.21
C PRO A 14 6.38 25.78 14.53
N ARG A 15 5.59 26.80 14.87
CA ARG A 15 5.82 27.66 16.05
C ARG A 15 5.42 26.99 17.37
N GLU A 16 4.39 26.15 17.37
CA GLU A 16 3.92 25.44 18.57
C GLU A 16 4.68 24.12 18.78
N SER A 17 5.03 23.43 17.69
CA SER A 17 5.90 22.24 17.72
C SER A 17 7.31 22.58 18.21
N LEU A 18 7.92 23.69 17.73
CA LEU A 18 9.22 24.14 18.23
C LEU A 18 9.20 24.45 19.74
N LEU A 19 8.14 25.09 20.25
CA LEU A 19 8.01 25.47 21.66
C LEU A 19 7.71 24.27 22.59
N ALA A 20 6.96 23.27 22.11
CA ALA A 20 6.72 22.04 22.84
C ALA A 20 7.96 21.14 22.90
N ALA A 21 8.76 21.12 21.82
CA ALA A 21 10.02 20.39 21.75
C ALA A 21 11.15 21.05 22.53
N GLN A 22 11.12 22.37 22.71
CA GLN A 22 12.14 23.11 23.45
C GLN A 22 12.11 22.91 24.97
N ARG A 23 11.08 22.24 25.51
CA ARG A 23 10.91 22.06 26.97
C ARG A 23 11.45 20.74 27.52
N SER A 24 12.05 19.91 26.68
CA SER A 24 12.80 18.73 27.11
C SER A 24 13.84 18.45 26.04
N LEU A 25 15.05 18.06 26.43
CA LEU A 25 16.12 17.42 25.63
C LEU A 25 17.39 18.26 25.40
N ASP A 26 18.23 18.33 26.45
CA ASP A 26 19.60 18.86 26.39
C ASP A 26 20.62 17.93 25.66
N SER A 27 20.17 16.99 24.82
CA SER A 27 21.09 16.14 24.04
C SER A 27 20.55 15.58 22.72
N GLN A 28 19.29 15.85 22.34
CA GLN A 28 18.66 15.19 21.19
C GLN A 28 18.50 16.16 20.01
N LYS A 29 19.05 15.77 18.85
CA LYS A 29 19.05 16.59 17.64
C LYS A 29 17.70 16.50 16.94
N GLN A 30 17.11 17.66 16.64
CA GLN A 30 15.99 17.75 15.72
C GLN A 30 16.49 17.84 14.29
N VAL A 31 15.89 17.04 13.40
CA VAL A 31 16.21 17.00 11.98
C VAL A 31 14.94 17.31 11.19
N VAL A 32 15.04 18.26 10.26
CA VAL A 32 13.96 18.60 9.34
C VAL A 32 14.24 17.94 7.99
N ILE A 33 13.31 17.11 7.52
CA ILE A 33 13.38 16.47 6.21
C ILE A 33 12.33 17.12 5.32
N ARG A 34 12.77 17.73 4.22
CA ARG A 34 11.86 18.32 3.23
C ARG A 34 11.23 17.22 2.38
N ALA A 35 9.90 17.19 2.33
CA ALA A 35 9.20 16.31 1.42
C ALA A 35 9.35 16.79 -0.03
N PRO A 36 9.30 15.87 -1.02
CA PRO A 36 9.22 16.24 -2.43
C PRO A 36 8.02 17.15 -2.73
N THR A 37 8.16 18.00 -3.76
CA THR A 37 7.07 18.84 -4.26
C THR A 37 5.90 18.00 -4.77
N ILE A 38 6.21 16.88 -5.43
CA ILE A 38 5.25 15.88 -5.89
C ILE A 38 5.60 14.56 -5.22
N MET A 39 4.64 13.98 -4.51
CA MET A 39 4.76 12.66 -3.90
C MET A 39 3.80 11.71 -4.62
N ASP A 40 4.36 10.97 -5.57
CA ASP A 40 3.64 9.99 -6.37
C ASP A 40 4.52 8.76 -6.68
N ILE A 41 3.86 7.63 -6.93
CA ILE A 41 4.47 6.33 -7.26
C ILE A 41 4.90 6.20 -8.73
N GLY A 42 4.54 7.16 -9.58
CA GLY A 42 5.03 7.26 -10.94
C GLY A 42 6.42 7.88 -10.98
N GLN A 43 6.53 9.05 -11.59
CA GLN A 43 7.83 9.67 -11.91
C GLN A 43 8.65 10.04 -10.66
N THR A 44 8.01 10.37 -9.55
CA THR A 44 8.67 10.84 -8.33
C THR A 44 8.90 9.77 -7.27
N PHE A 45 8.66 8.50 -7.61
CA PHE A 45 8.64 7.44 -6.60
C PHE A 45 9.98 7.28 -5.88
N GLY A 46 11.09 7.45 -6.59
CA GLY A 46 12.42 7.41 -5.99
C GLY A 46 12.61 8.47 -4.92
N SER A 47 12.22 9.71 -5.20
CA SER A 47 12.31 10.80 -4.21
C SER A 47 11.43 10.55 -2.98
N LEU A 48 10.24 9.96 -3.18
CA LEU A 48 9.38 9.54 -2.07
C LEU A 48 10.07 8.46 -1.22
N LEU A 49 10.55 7.38 -1.83
CA LEU A 49 11.20 6.28 -1.10
C LEU A 49 12.47 6.73 -0.38
N THR A 50 13.30 7.56 -1.01
CA THR A 50 14.50 8.13 -0.38
C THR A 50 14.12 8.99 0.83
N MET A 51 13.07 9.79 0.75
CA MET A 51 12.59 10.60 1.87
C MET A 51 12.13 9.71 3.04
N LEU A 52 11.33 8.67 2.77
CA LEU A 52 10.86 7.73 3.80
C LEU A 52 12.02 6.97 4.47
N GLN A 53 12.99 6.52 3.69
CA GLN A 53 14.21 5.88 4.20
C GLN A 53 15.03 6.82 5.09
N GLU A 54 15.13 8.09 4.71
CA GLU A 54 15.83 9.10 5.50
C GLU A 54 15.12 9.38 6.83
N VAL A 55 13.79 9.48 6.84
CA VAL A 55 12.98 9.60 8.07
C VAL A 55 13.31 8.47 9.03
N ARG A 56 13.23 7.23 8.55
CA ARG A 56 13.58 6.04 9.33
C ARG A 56 14.99 6.06 9.86
N ARG A 57 15.97 6.36 9.00
CA ARG A 57 17.38 6.36 9.37
C ARG A 57 17.64 7.34 10.51
N GLN A 58 17.02 8.52 10.46
CA GLN A 58 17.15 9.53 11.52
C GLN A 58 16.50 9.10 12.83
N VAL A 59 15.33 8.48 12.78
CA VAL A 59 14.65 7.95 13.97
C VAL A 59 15.45 6.83 14.63
N VAL A 60 16.00 5.91 13.84
CA VAL A 60 16.89 4.83 14.33
C VAL A 60 18.18 5.39 14.93
N ALA A 61 18.73 6.46 14.35
CA ALA A 61 19.87 7.19 14.91
C ALA A 61 19.53 7.97 16.20
N GLY A 62 18.27 7.95 16.63
CA GLY A 62 17.81 8.55 17.88
C GLY A 62 17.41 10.02 17.78
N ASN A 63 17.26 10.55 16.57
CA ASN A 63 16.84 11.93 16.33
C ASN A 63 15.31 12.07 16.31
N TYR A 64 14.84 13.29 16.55
CA TYR A 64 13.45 13.66 16.24
C TYR A 64 13.40 14.19 14.82
N VAL A 65 12.39 13.79 14.09
CA VAL A 65 12.22 14.13 12.68
C VAL A 65 10.97 15.00 12.53
N THR A 66 11.12 16.12 11.84
CA THR A 66 9.99 16.88 11.29
C THR A 66 9.96 16.70 9.78
N ILE A 67 8.88 16.10 9.27
CA ILE A 67 8.61 16.01 7.83
C ILE A 67 7.97 17.32 7.39
N ASP A 68 8.66 18.08 6.55
CA ASP A 68 8.19 19.36 6.06
C ASP A 68 7.43 19.22 4.74
N LEU A 69 6.09 19.24 4.80
CA LEU A 69 5.18 19.16 3.65
C LEU A 69 4.80 20.53 3.08
N ARG A 70 5.32 21.65 3.61
CA ARG A 70 4.85 23.00 3.24
C ARG A 70 5.01 23.33 1.75
N HIS A 71 5.92 22.65 1.08
CA HIS A 71 6.21 22.81 -0.35
C HIS A 71 5.70 21.65 -1.22
N THR A 72 5.02 20.67 -0.62
CA THR A 72 4.33 19.63 -1.37
C THR A 72 3.08 20.23 -2.00
N SER A 73 3.00 20.18 -3.33
CA SER A 73 1.85 20.63 -4.11
C SER A 73 0.92 19.49 -4.52
N LEU A 74 1.42 18.25 -4.57
CA LEU A 74 0.66 17.05 -4.90
C LEU A 74 1.11 15.86 -4.07
N ILE A 75 0.14 15.09 -3.55
CA ILE A 75 0.35 13.77 -2.96
C ILE A 75 -0.70 12.83 -3.54
N SER A 76 -0.29 11.65 -4.01
CA SER A 76 -1.25 10.66 -4.49
C SER A 76 -1.75 9.75 -3.35
N PRO A 77 -2.88 9.05 -3.52
CA PRO A 77 -3.38 8.11 -2.53
C PRO A 77 -2.36 7.04 -2.10
N PRO A 78 -1.60 6.39 -3.01
CA PRO A 78 -0.57 5.43 -2.63
C PRO A 78 0.56 6.08 -1.81
N ALA A 79 0.95 7.31 -2.14
CA ALA A 79 1.97 8.04 -1.39
C ALA A 79 1.48 8.41 0.02
N THR A 80 0.19 8.72 0.17
CA THR A 80 -0.43 8.97 1.48
C THR A 80 -0.38 7.72 2.37
N LEU A 81 -0.69 6.55 1.82
CA LEU A 81 -0.59 5.27 2.52
C LEU A 81 0.85 4.97 2.98
N LEU A 82 1.83 5.12 2.07
CA LEU A 82 3.25 4.92 2.38
C LEU A 82 3.73 5.86 3.48
N LEU A 83 3.36 7.15 3.42
CA LEU A 83 3.72 8.13 4.43
C LEU A 83 3.10 7.78 5.79
N ALA A 84 1.81 7.45 5.84
CA ALA A 84 1.12 7.07 7.07
C ALA A 84 1.77 5.86 7.74
N ALA A 85 2.00 4.80 6.95
CA ALA A 85 2.62 3.57 7.43
C ALA A 85 4.03 3.82 7.96
N GLU A 86 4.80 4.70 7.32
CA GLU A 86 6.17 5.00 7.74
C GLU A 86 6.23 5.84 9.02
N VAL A 87 5.38 6.85 9.12
CA VAL A 87 5.25 7.66 10.34
C VAL A 87 4.80 6.78 11.51
N GLU A 88 3.78 5.94 11.29
CA GLU A 88 3.34 5.00 12.32
C GLU A 88 4.47 4.05 12.72
N ARG A 89 5.20 3.49 11.74
CA ARG A 89 6.33 2.59 12.02
C ARG A 89 7.39 3.23 12.89
N CYS A 90 7.79 4.45 12.55
CA CYS A 90 8.77 5.19 13.31
C CYS A 90 8.28 5.56 14.71
N ASN A 91 7.02 6.00 14.84
CA ASN A 91 6.44 6.36 16.14
C ASN A 91 6.16 5.15 17.03
N ARG A 92 5.93 3.94 16.49
CA ARG A 92 5.89 2.72 17.29
C ARG A 92 7.27 2.28 17.76
N TYR A 93 8.27 2.41 16.89
CA TYR A 93 9.66 2.10 17.26
C TYR A 93 10.20 3.07 18.32
N ARG A 94 9.97 4.37 18.13
CA ARG A 94 10.33 5.42 19.07
C ARG A 94 9.13 6.38 19.21
N PRO A 95 8.36 6.29 20.29
CA PRO A 95 7.19 7.14 20.52
C PRO A 95 7.47 8.63 20.33
N ARG A 96 6.61 9.28 19.54
CA ARG A 96 6.64 10.74 19.28
C ARG A 96 7.95 11.22 18.65
N SER A 97 8.62 10.37 17.86
CA SER A 97 9.86 10.71 17.17
C SER A 97 9.66 11.39 15.83
N VAL A 98 8.47 11.25 15.21
CA VAL A 98 8.16 11.84 13.90
C VAL A 98 6.98 12.77 14.00
N TRP A 99 7.20 14.01 13.61
CA TRP A 99 6.22 15.09 13.51
C TRP A 99 6.14 15.59 12.07
N GLY A 100 5.17 16.45 11.77
CA GLY A 100 5.06 17.06 10.44
C GLY A 100 4.66 18.52 10.46
N ALA A 101 5.18 19.27 9.48
CA ALA A 101 4.68 20.59 9.14
C ALA A 101 3.58 20.45 8.08
N VAL A 102 2.39 20.98 8.39
CA VAL A 102 1.19 20.89 7.55
C VAL A 102 1.45 21.48 6.15
N PRO A 103 0.99 20.82 5.07
CA PRO A 103 1.15 21.34 3.71
C PRO A 103 0.37 22.63 3.51
N ARG A 104 0.87 23.49 2.60
CA ARG A 104 0.17 24.74 2.22
C ARG A 104 -0.86 24.53 1.12
N SER A 105 -0.69 23.49 0.31
CA SER A 105 -1.64 23.13 -0.75
C SER A 105 -2.93 22.60 -0.14
N GLU A 106 -4.07 23.17 -0.54
CA GLU A 106 -5.40 22.70 -0.12
C GLU A 106 -5.68 21.29 -0.65
N ASP A 107 -5.28 20.98 -1.89
CA ASP A 107 -5.44 19.65 -2.49
C ASP A 107 -4.68 18.56 -1.72
N VAL A 108 -3.48 18.87 -1.24
CA VAL A 108 -2.69 17.96 -0.42
C VAL A 108 -3.37 17.75 0.93
N GLN A 109 -3.86 18.82 1.57
CA GLN A 109 -4.61 18.71 2.83
C GLN A 109 -5.88 17.87 2.65
N ALA A 110 -6.65 18.13 1.58
CA ALA A 110 -7.86 17.38 1.25
C ALA A 110 -7.56 15.89 1.05
N THR A 111 -6.48 15.56 0.32
CA THR A 111 -6.08 14.16 0.10
C THR A 111 -5.68 13.48 1.42
N LEU A 112 -4.87 14.13 2.26
CA LEU A 112 -4.49 13.58 3.57
C LEU A 112 -5.73 13.35 4.47
N ASN A 113 -6.67 14.29 4.49
CA ASN A 113 -7.91 14.19 5.25
C ASN A 113 -8.83 13.10 4.72
N ALA A 114 -9.01 13.02 3.40
CA ALA A 114 -9.87 12.03 2.76
C ALA A 114 -9.43 10.60 3.11
N PHE A 115 -8.12 10.33 3.08
CA PHE A 115 -7.57 9.01 3.41
C PHE A 115 -7.38 8.75 4.91
N GLY A 116 -7.73 9.70 5.78
CA GLY A 116 -7.60 9.54 7.23
C GLY A 116 -6.15 9.49 7.70
N PHE A 117 -5.23 10.19 7.01
CA PHE A 117 -3.80 10.18 7.33
C PHE A 117 -3.52 10.53 8.80
N TYR A 118 -4.14 11.61 9.28
CA TYR A 118 -3.90 12.08 10.65
C TYR A 118 -4.50 11.16 11.72
N GLU A 119 -5.62 10.50 11.43
CA GLU A 119 -6.19 9.46 12.29
C GLU A 119 -5.26 8.24 12.35
N ALA A 120 -4.78 7.77 11.19
CA ALA A 120 -3.93 6.59 11.08
C ALA A 120 -2.61 6.72 11.87
N ILE A 121 -2.10 7.94 12.04
CA ILE A 121 -0.88 8.22 12.81
C ILE A 121 -1.16 8.71 14.25
N GLY A 122 -2.43 8.74 14.68
CA GLY A 122 -2.84 9.13 16.04
C GLY A 122 -2.67 10.61 16.33
N ALA A 123 -2.91 11.47 15.34
CA ALA A 123 -2.73 12.93 15.42
C ALA A 123 -4.03 13.74 15.53
N LEU A 124 -5.20 13.10 15.37
CA LEU A 124 -6.51 13.72 15.59
C LEU A 124 -7.24 13.04 16.75
N ASP A 125 -7.96 13.84 17.52
CA ASP A 125 -8.84 13.40 18.62
C ASP A 125 -10.33 13.39 18.22
N GLU A 126 -10.69 13.89 17.02
CA GLU A 126 -12.09 14.05 16.56
C GLU A 126 -12.40 13.24 15.29
N GLU A 127 -13.69 12.87 15.13
CA GLU A 127 -14.23 12.23 13.93
C GLU A 127 -14.10 13.16 12.73
N THR A 128 -13.41 12.68 11.70
CA THR A 128 -13.26 13.42 10.43
C THR A 128 -14.40 13.04 9.49
N GLU A 129 -14.94 14.03 8.79
CA GLU A 129 -16.03 13.85 7.81
C GLU A 129 -15.69 12.75 6.81
N GLU A 130 -16.61 11.81 6.58
CA GLU A 130 -16.41 10.71 5.63
C GLU A 130 -16.43 11.22 4.19
N TRP A 131 -15.51 10.74 3.36
CA TRP A 131 -15.42 11.12 1.96
C TRP A 131 -16.04 10.05 1.08
N LYS A 132 -17.06 10.42 0.30
CA LYS A 132 -17.72 9.50 -0.63
C LYS A 132 -16.71 8.92 -1.62
N GLY A 133 -16.77 7.60 -1.81
CA GLY A 133 -15.86 6.91 -2.72
C GLY A 133 -14.44 6.73 -2.17
N VAL A 134 -14.19 6.94 -0.88
CA VAL A 134 -12.88 6.70 -0.25
C VAL A 134 -13.01 5.71 0.89
N ALA A 135 -12.25 4.61 0.82
CA ALA A 135 -11.99 3.73 1.94
C ALA A 135 -10.69 4.18 2.62
N ARG A 136 -10.83 4.82 3.79
CA ARG A 136 -9.71 5.35 4.60
C ARG A 136 -8.67 4.30 4.93
N ILE A 137 -7.46 4.77 5.28
CA ILE A 137 -6.36 3.93 5.73
C ILE A 137 -6.79 3.14 6.98
N GLN A 138 -6.86 1.83 6.84
CA GLN A 138 -7.15 0.88 7.90
C GLN A 138 -5.89 0.10 8.26
N PRO A 139 -5.32 0.31 9.44
CA PRO A 139 -4.13 -0.41 9.82
C PRO A 139 -4.53 -1.66 10.62
N GLY A 140 -4.14 -2.83 10.13
CA GLY A 140 -4.43 -4.14 10.72
C GLY A 140 -3.25 -4.72 11.50
N THR A 141 -3.50 -5.79 12.24
CA THR A 141 -2.47 -6.56 12.96
C THR A 141 -2.36 -7.97 12.40
N GLY A 142 -1.38 -8.75 12.88
CA GLY A 142 -1.16 -10.14 12.45
C GLY A 142 -2.27 -11.11 12.91
N SER A 143 -3.39 -10.59 13.42
CA SER A 143 -4.55 -11.37 13.81
C SER A 143 -5.45 -11.66 12.59
N PRO A 144 -5.75 -12.94 12.28
CA PRO A 144 -6.69 -13.28 11.21
C PRO A 144 -8.08 -12.65 11.40
N ALA A 145 -8.48 -12.37 12.65
CA ALA A 145 -9.76 -11.72 12.95
C ALA A 145 -9.82 -10.24 12.48
N ASP A 146 -8.67 -9.59 12.28
CA ASP A 146 -8.65 -8.22 11.77
C ASP A 146 -8.98 -8.14 10.27
N ILE A 147 -8.70 -9.20 9.49
CA ILE A 147 -8.85 -9.17 8.03
C ILE A 147 -10.31 -8.90 7.64
N PRO A 148 -11.32 -9.70 8.06
CA PRO A 148 -12.71 -9.48 7.63
C PRO A 148 -13.24 -8.12 8.09
N ARG A 149 -12.86 -7.68 9.30
CA ARG A 149 -13.29 -6.41 9.88
C ARG A 149 -12.76 -5.21 9.10
N LYS A 150 -11.49 -5.23 8.72
CA LYS A 150 -10.84 -4.09 8.05
C LYS A 150 -11.04 -4.10 6.53
N LEU A 151 -11.22 -5.27 5.92
CA LEU A 151 -11.60 -5.37 4.50
C LEU A 151 -13.08 -5.04 4.23
N GLY A 152 -13.94 -5.00 5.25
CA GLY A 152 -15.35 -4.60 5.09
C GLY A 152 -15.54 -3.27 4.35
N LEU A 153 -14.73 -2.26 4.68
CA LEU A 153 -14.78 -0.95 4.00
C LEU A 153 -14.37 -1.03 2.52
N VAL A 154 -13.48 -1.95 2.19
CA VAL A 154 -13.05 -2.19 0.82
C VAL A 154 -14.14 -2.90 0.02
N SER A 155 -14.83 -3.86 0.65
CA SER A 155 -16.00 -4.52 0.09
C SER A 155 -17.16 -3.54 -0.13
N ASP A 156 -17.36 -2.60 0.79
CA ASP A 156 -18.41 -1.60 0.67
C ASP A 156 -18.11 -0.63 -0.49
N LEU A 157 -16.85 -0.24 -0.67
CA LEU A 157 -16.42 0.54 -1.83
C LEU A 157 -16.68 -0.19 -3.15
N ALA A 158 -16.39 -1.50 -3.21
CA ALA A 158 -16.68 -2.33 -4.40
C ALA A 158 -18.18 -2.37 -4.71
N ARG A 159 -19.02 -2.59 -3.69
CA ARG A 159 -20.49 -2.62 -3.84
C ARG A 159 -21.08 -1.29 -4.27
N GLN A 160 -20.53 -0.19 -3.76
CA GLN A 160 -20.92 1.16 -4.16
C GLN A 160 -20.52 1.48 -5.61
N THR A 161 -19.48 0.82 -6.15
CA THR A 161 -18.95 1.11 -7.49
C THR A 161 -19.67 0.30 -8.57
N TRP A 162 -19.88 -1.01 -8.39
CA TRP A 162 -20.34 -1.88 -9.49
C TRP A 162 -21.73 -2.47 -9.33
N HIS A 163 -22.30 -2.49 -8.12
CA HIS A 163 -23.62 -3.09 -7.84
C HIS A 163 -23.80 -4.55 -8.30
N ASP A 164 -22.70 -5.28 -8.58
CA ASP A 164 -22.67 -6.70 -8.93
C ASP A 164 -22.08 -7.51 -7.75
N THR A 165 -22.95 -8.23 -7.04
CA THR A 165 -22.56 -9.00 -5.85
C THR A 165 -21.50 -10.06 -6.16
N ALA A 166 -21.64 -10.79 -7.27
CA ALA A 166 -20.72 -11.88 -7.61
C ALA A 166 -19.33 -11.33 -7.96
N PHE A 167 -19.27 -10.20 -8.67
CA PHE A 167 -18.02 -9.51 -8.95
C PHE A 167 -17.39 -8.94 -7.67
N CYS A 168 -18.19 -8.32 -6.80
CA CYS A 168 -17.72 -7.80 -5.51
C CYS A 168 -17.17 -8.91 -4.61
N ASP A 169 -17.79 -10.08 -4.58
CA ASP A 169 -17.32 -11.23 -3.80
C ASP A 169 -15.97 -11.75 -4.32
N ARG A 170 -15.73 -11.70 -5.63
CA ARG A 170 -14.41 -12.01 -6.22
C ARG A 170 -13.35 -11.00 -5.80
N VAL A 171 -13.70 -9.71 -5.79
CA VAL A 171 -12.80 -8.64 -5.32
C VAL A 171 -12.43 -8.86 -3.85
N HIS A 172 -13.42 -9.10 -3.00
CA HIS A 172 -13.22 -9.37 -1.59
C HIS A 172 -12.38 -10.64 -1.36
N GLY A 173 -12.68 -11.74 -2.05
CA GLY A 173 -11.93 -12.99 -1.94
C GLY A 173 -10.46 -12.83 -2.32
N ALA A 174 -10.16 -12.10 -3.40
CA ALA A 174 -8.80 -11.84 -3.83
C ALA A 174 -8.01 -10.99 -2.81
N LEU A 175 -8.64 -9.95 -2.24
CA LEU A 175 -8.03 -9.13 -1.18
C LEU A 175 -7.81 -9.93 0.10
N ASN A 176 -8.79 -10.74 0.53
CA ASN A 176 -8.67 -11.56 1.73
C ASN A 176 -7.49 -12.54 1.65
N GLU A 177 -7.30 -13.17 0.50
CA GLU A 177 -6.15 -14.05 0.25
C GLU A 177 -4.82 -13.29 0.25
N ALA A 178 -4.76 -12.11 -0.37
CA ALA A 178 -3.56 -11.27 -0.34
C ALA A 178 -3.20 -10.84 1.10
N MET A 179 -4.20 -10.48 1.92
CA MET A 179 -3.96 -10.14 3.33
C MET A 179 -3.57 -11.37 4.16
N THR A 180 -4.11 -12.55 3.83
CA THR A 180 -3.70 -13.81 4.46
C THR A 180 -2.23 -14.11 4.17
N ASN A 181 -1.75 -13.85 2.93
CA ASN A 181 -0.34 -13.98 2.59
C ASN A 181 0.56 -13.05 3.43
N VAL A 182 0.10 -11.84 3.76
CA VAL A 182 0.83 -10.94 4.66
C VAL A 182 0.99 -11.56 6.05
N ILE A 183 -0.09 -12.08 6.64
CA ILE A 183 -0.04 -12.70 7.96
C ILE A 183 0.88 -13.93 7.97
N MET A 184 0.79 -14.77 6.93
CA MET A 184 1.47 -16.06 6.89
C MET A 184 2.93 -15.97 6.45
N HIS A 185 3.31 -14.98 5.63
CA HIS A 185 4.61 -14.99 4.94
C HIS A 185 5.41 -13.69 5.04
N ALA A 186 4.77 -12.53 5.25
CA ALA A 186 5.51 -11.27 5.28
C ALA A 186 6.39 -11.13 6.55
N TYR A 187 6.07 -11.87 7.61
CA TYR A 187 6.67 -11.70 8.93
C TYR A 187 7.34 -12.96 9.50
N ASP A 188 8.00 -13.72 8.64
CA ASP A 188 8.84 -14.86 9.03
C ASP A 188 9.94 -14.43 10.02
N GLU A 189 10.02 -15.09 11.18
CA GLU A 189 10.91 -14.69 12.28
C GLU A 189 12.39 -14.77 11.88
N ALA A 190 12.80 -15.85 11.21
CA ALA A 190 14.18 -16.06 10.80
C ALA A 190 14.63 -15.04 9.75
N LEU A 191 13.70 -14.51 8.95
CA LEU A 191 13.96 -13.44 7.99
C LEU A 191 13.88 -12.04 8.62
N ILE A 192 12.99 -11.82 9.59
CA ILE A 192 12.92 -10.54 10.33
C ILE A 192 14.20 -10.30 11.13
N GLU A 193 14.77 -11.32 11.76
CA GLU A 193 16.03 -11.18 12.52
C GLU A 193 17.20 -10.71 11.65
N LYS A 194 17.13 -10.97 10.34
CA LYS A 194 18.12 -10.54 9.34
C LYS A 194 17.85 -9.13 8.82
N LEU A 195 16.73 -8.50 9.18
CA LEU A 195 16.45 -7.13 8.77
C LEU A 195 17.33 -6.18 9.59
N GLU A 196 18.10 -5.36 8.88
CA GLU A 196 18.91 -4.29 9.49
C GLU A 196 18.08 -3.11 10.00
N GLN A 197 16.74 -3.19 9.92
CA GLN A 197 15.83 -2.07 10.16
C GLN A 197 14.61 -2.49 10.99
N PRO A 198 14.04 -1.58 11.81
CA PRO A 198 12.87 -1.90 12.61
C PRO A 198 11.67 -2.34 11.77
N CYS A 199 11.09 -3.47 12.14
CA CYS A 199 9.90 -4.05 11.55
C CYS A 199 8.83 -4.19 12.63
N ILE A 200 7.57 -3.88 12.32
CA ILE A 200 6.44 -4.14 13.22
C ILE A 200 5.79 -5.44 12.77
N LYS A 201 6.03 -6.52 13.51
CA LYS A 201 5.52 -7.85 13.18
C LYS A 201 4.00 -7.83 12.98
N GLY A 202 3.55 -8.36 11.84
CA GLY A 202 2.13 -8.50 11.51
C GLY A 202 1.41 -7.19 11.18
N ARG A 203 2.10 -6.05 11.04
CA ARG A 203 1.43 -4.76 10.77
C ARG A 203 1.22 -4.54 9.29
N TRP A 204 -0.02 -4.26 8.89
CA TRP A 204 -0.35 -3.97 7.50
C TRP A 204 -1.35 -2.84 7.39
N TRP A 205 -1.47 -2.27 6.20
CA TRP A 205 -2.36 -1.17 5.92
C TRP A 205 -3.12 -1.44 4.63
N VAL A 206 -4.42 -1.13 4.64
CA VAL A 206 -5.24 -1.14 3.43
C VAL A 206 -5.97 0.18 3.28
N ALA A 207 -6.23 0.57 2.05
CA ALA A 207 -7.05 1.73 1.69
C ALA A 207 -7.61 1.53 0.28
N GLY A 208 -8.58 2.35 -0.10
CA GLY A 208 -9.10 2.33 -1.46
C GLY A 208 -9.82 3.61 -1.82
N PHE A 209 -10.07 3.80 -3.11
CA PHE A 209 -10.90 4.89 -3.59
C PHE A 209 -11.51 4.59 -4.95
N SER A 210 -12.64 5.21 -5.24
CA SER A 210 -13.34 5.21 -6.51
C SER A 210 -13.51 6.68 -6.91
N PRO A 211 -12.80 7.16 -7.94
CA PRO A 211 -12.98 8.52 -8.43
C PRO A 211 -14.46 8.81 -8.74
N PRO A 212 -14.96 10.02 -8.45
CA PRO A 212 -16.31 10.42 -8.80
C PRO A 212 -16.60 10.14 -10.27
N ASP A 213 -17.80 9.62 -10.54
CA ASP A 213 -18.29 9.31 -11.89
C ASP A 213 -17.42 8.31 -12.68
N SER A 214 -16.55 7.56 -11.99
CA SER A 214 -15.79 6.46 -12.59
C SER A 214 -16.39 5.11 -12.21
N GLU A 215 -16.42 4.19 -13.17
CA GLU A 215 -16.74 2.78 -12.90
C GLU A 215 -15.49 1.97 -12.47
N GLN A 216 -14.53 2.66 -11.85
CA GLN A 216 -13.25 2.11 -11.46
C GLN A 216 -13.02 2.29 -9.97
N ALA A 217 -12.55 1.24 -9.31
CA ALA A 217 -12.07 1.33 -7.94
C ALA A 217 -10.59 0.96 -7.87
N TRP A 218 -9.92 1.59 -6.93
CA TRP A 218 -8.53 1.36 -6.56
C TRP A 218 -8.48 0.79 -5.16
N PHE A 219 -7.70 -0.27 -5.01
CA PHE A 219 -7.42 -0.91 -3.74
C PHE A 219 -5.92 -0.93 -3.52
N MET A 220 -5.51 -0.67 -2.29
CA MET A 220 -4.11 -0.55 -1.93
C MET A 220 -3.87 -1.40 -0.68
N ALA A 221 -2.82 -2.21 -0.71
CA ALA A 221 -2.38 -3.00 0.43
C ALA A 221 -0.87 -2.83 0.60
N LEU A 222 -0.45 -2.59 1.84
CA LEU A 222 0.95 -2.38 2.21
C LEU A 222 1.28 -3.19 3.45
N ASP A 223 2.43 -3.87 3.41
CA ASP A 223 3.09 -4.40 4.58
C ASP A 223 4.53 -3.87 4.67
N HIS A 224 5.12 -3.99 5.86
CA HIS A 224 6.54 -3.65 6.12
C HIS A 224 7.37 -4.88 6.50
N GLY A 225 6.95 -6.04 6.04
CA GLY A 225 7.62 -7.31 6.25
C GLY A 225 8.89 -7.48 5.42
N VAL A 226 9.30 -8.72 5.25
CA VAL A 226 10.55 -9.10 4.58
C VAL A 226 10.49 -8.90 3.06
N GLY A 227 9.27 -8.79 2.52
CA GLY A 227 8.99 -8.65 1.09
C GLY A 227 8.94 -9.98 0.36
N ILE A 228 8.32 -9.96 -0.81
CA ILE A 228 8.14 -11.13 -1.67
C ILE A 228 9.47 -11.76 -2.09
N PRO A 229 10.49 -11.02 -2.56
CA PRO A 229 11.76 -11.64 -2.97
C PRO A 229 12.43 -12.46 -1.86
N ALA A 230 12.42 -11.94 -0.63
CA ALA A 230 13.04 -12.61 0.51
C ALA A 230 12.26 -13.86 0.95
N SER A 231 10.93 -13.80 0.98
CA SER A 231 10.08 -14.93 1.38
C SER A 231 9.98 -16.03 0.31
N ALA A 232 10.19 -15.70 -0.97
CA ALA A 232 10.28 -16.66 -2.05
C ALA A 232 11.66 -17.35 -2.10
N ALA A 233 12.74 -16.61 -1.85
CA ALA A 233 14.10 -17.17 -1.82
C ALA A 233 14.30 -18.23 -0.72
N SER A 234 13.61 -18.10 0.43
CA SER A 234 13.65 -19.11 1.50
C SER A 234 12.94 -20.42 1.14
N LYS A 235 12.16 -20.46 0.06
CA LYS A 235 11.42 -21.64 -0.41
C LYS A 235 12.09 -22.39 -1.58
N SER A 236 13.31 -21.99 -1.95
CA SER A 236 14.29 -22.65 -2.85
C SER A 236 13.87 -23.18 -4.23
N GLU A 237 12.60 -23.26 -4.62
CA GLU A 237 12.20 -23.89 -5.90
C GLU A 237 11.91 -22.90 -7.05
N LEU A 238 11.68 -21.62 -6.75
CA LEU A 238 11.22 -20.63 -7.73
C LEU A 238 12.35 -20.00 -8.58
N VAL A 239 13.62 -20.18 -8.20
CA VAL A 239 14.75 -19.40 -8.73
C VAL A 239 15.61 -20.21 -9.72
N ASP A 240 15.52 -21.54 -9.75
CA ASP A 240 16.45 -22.39 -10.50
C ASP A 240 16.08 -22.61 -11.99
N GLY A 241 14.96 -22.06 -12.46
CA GLY A 241 14.45 -22.30 -13.82
C GLY A 241 14.64 -21.18 -14.86
N HIS A 242 15.03 -19.97 -14.46
CA HIS A 242 15.13 -18.81 -15.37
C HIS A 242 16.59 -18.42 -15.57
N GLY A 243 17.14 -18.88 -16.70
CA GLY A 243 18.54 -18.72 -17.09
C GLY A 243 19.09 -17.30 -16.90
N SER A 244 20.39 -17.25 -16.59
CA SER A 244 21.23 -16.08 -16.31
C SER A 244 21.49 -15.17 -17.53
N SER A 245 20.47 -14.91 -18.35
CA SER A 245 20.59 -14.11 -19.57
C SER A 245 19.58 -12.96 -19.54
N GLY A 246 19.92 -11.84 -18.87
CA GLY A 246 19.15 -10.60 -18.97
C GLY A 246 19.55 -9.52 -17.95
N GLU A 247 19.42 -8.25 -18.35
CA GLU A 247 19.70 -7.01 -17.61
C GLU A 247 18.88 -6.81 -16.31
N LEU A 248 18.00 -7.76 -15.98
CA LEU A 248 17.09 -7.68 -14.83
C LEU A 248 17.79 -8.04 -13.52
N GLY A 249 17.36 -7.43 -12.41
CA GLY A 249 17.83 -7.80 -11.07
C GLY A 249 17.16 -9.06 -10.53
N HIS A 250 17.62 -9.51 -9.36
CA HIS A 250 17.11 -10.70 -8.68
C HIS A 250 15.63 -10.52 -8.25
N ASP A 251 15.30 -9.39 -7.62
CA ASP A 251 13.95 -9.12 -7.10
C ASP A 251 12.89 -9.09 -8.22
N GLU A 252 13.23 -8.49 -9.36
CA GLU A 252 12.38 -8.43 -10.56
C GLU A 252 12.05 -9.84 -11.08
N ARG A 253 13.05 -10.72 -11.16
CA ARG A 253 12.87 -12.11 -11.60
C ARG A 253 11.99 -12.92 -10.66
N VAL A 254 12.19 -12.76 -9.35
CA VAL A 254 11.40 -13.48 -8.34
C VAL A 254 9.93 -13.06 -8.36
N LEU A 255 9.65 -11.77 -8.57
CA LEU A 255 8.28 -11.30 -8.75
C LEU A 255 7.63 -11.93 -9.99
N MET A 256 8.37 -12.08 -11.08
CA MET A 256 7.84 -12.69 -12.30
C MET A 256 7.58 -14.19 -12.14
N SER A 257 8.49 -14.94 -11.51
CA SER A 257 8.33 -16.40 -11.35
C SER A 257 7.06 -16.74 -10.55
N LEU A 258 6.72 -15.93 -9.54
CA LEU A 258 5.47 -16.08 -8.78
C LEU A 258 4.21 -15.89 -9.62
N ILE A 259 4.29 -15.08 -10.68
CA ILE A 259 3.17 -14.84 -11.60
C ILE A 259 3.12 -15.92 -12.68
N ASP A 260 4.28 -16.42 -13.12
CA ASP A 260 4.39 -17.41 -14.19
C ASP A 260 4.14 -18.86 -13.75
N ASP A 261 4.56 -19.26 -12.55
CA ASP A 261 4.28 -20.62 -12.04
C ASP A 261 2.79 -20.90 -11.86
N GLU A 262 1.99 -19.85 -11.72
CA GLU A 262 0.53 -19.93 -11.70
C GLU A 262 -0.08 -20.14 -13.10
N ASN A 263 0.55 -19.66 -14.17
CA ASN A 263 0.14 -20.05 -15.53
C ASN A 263 0.40 -21.55 -15.79
N ARG A 264 1.34 -22.17 -15.04
CA ARG A 264 1.66 -23.61 -15.12
C ARG A 264 0.76 -24.49 -14.25
N SER A 265 0.16 -23.96 -13.17
CA SER A 265 -0.65 -24.73 -12.20
C SER A 265 -2.05 -25.17 -12.68
N ARG A 266 -2.36 -25.01 -13.97
CA ARG A 266 -3.51 -25.65 -14.67
C ARG A 266 -3.51 -27.19 -14.61
N THR A 267 -2.54 -27.83 -13.95
CA THR A 267 -2.36 -29.29 -13.85
C THR A 267 -2.66 -29.92 -12.48
N GLY A 268 -3.17 -29.19 -11.48
CA GLY A 268 -3.99 -29.77 -10.40
C GLY A 268 -3.28 -30.35 -9.15
N LEU A 269 -2.51 -29.55 -8.42
CA LEU A 269 -2.08 -29.85 -7.03
C LEU A 269 -2.29 -28.63 -6.07
N PRO A 270 -2.33 -28.83 -4.73
CA PRO A 270 -3.14 -28.01 -3.82
C PRO A 270 -2.53 -26.69 -3.26
N GLN A 271 -3.30 -25.62 -3.45
CA GLN A 271 -3.74 -24.52 -2.54
C GLN A 271 -2.82 -23.87 -1.49
N HIS A 272 -1.77 -23.12 -1.88
CA HIS A 272 -1.31 -21.94 -1.12
C HIS A 272 -0.72 -20.89 -2.09
N GLY A 273 -0.97 -19.59 -1.86
CA GLY A 273 -0.36 -18.49 -2.63
C GLY A 273 -1.25 -17.79 -3.69
N LYS A 274 -2.57 -18.00 -3.69
CA LYS A 274 -3.45 -17.61 -4.81
C LYS A 274 -3.82 -16.13 -4.88
N GLY A 275 -3.40 -15.29 -3.92
CA GLY A 275 -3.91 -13.93 -3.77
C GLY A 275 -3.63 -13.01 -4.96
N ILE A 276 -2.35 -12.79 -5.27
CA ILE A 276 -1.90 -12.03 -6.46
C ILE A 276 -2.50 -12.63 -7.76
N PRO A 277 -2.43 -13.95 -7.98
CA PRO A 277 -3.05 -14.57 -9.15
C PRO A 277 -4.56 -14.39 -9.26
N ALA A 278 -5.29 -14.45 -8.15
CA ALA A 278 -6.73 -14.19 -8.13
C ALA A 278 -7.02 -12.74 -8.55
N MET A 279 -6.22 -11.77 -8.08
CA MET A 279 -6.32 -10.37 -8.52
C MET A 279 -6.02 -10.21 -10.02
N ILE A 280 -4.98 -10.87 -10.52
CA ILE A 280 -4.61 -10.88 -11.95
C ILE A 280 -5.72 -11.50 -12.79
N ASN A 281 -6.24 -12.66 -12.38
CA ASN A 281 -7.30 -13.37 -13.09
C ASN A 281 -8.60 -12.56 -13.09
N LEU A 282 -8.91 -11.84 -12.01
CA LEU A 282 -10.03 -10.91 -11.99
C LEU A 282 -9.90 -9.84 -13.09
N ILE A 283 -8.73 -9.20 -13.21
CA ILE A 283 -8.50 -8.22 -14.29
C ILE A 283 -8.63 -8.88 -15.66
N ARG A 284 -8.00 -10.04 -15.87
CA ARG A 284 -7.93 -10.71 -17.17
C ARG A 284 -9.30 -11.18 -17.65
N GLU A 285 -10.04 -11.87 -16.79
CA GLU A 285 -11.22 -12.65 -17.19
C GLU A 285 -12.54 -11.98 -16.83
N PHE A 286 -12.57 -11.11 -15.82
CA PHE A 286 -13.84 -10.62 -15.25
C PHE A 286 -14.02 -9.10 -15.32
N ALA A 287 -12.95 -8.32 -15.44
CA ALA A 287 -13.03 -6.86 -15.59
C ALA A 287 -12.87 -6.40 -17.03
N THR A 288 -13.58 -5.36 -17.45
CA THR A 288 -13.45 -4.74 -18.78
C THR A 288 -12.07 -4.14 -19.00
N GLU A 289 -11.53 -3.53 -17.95
CA GLU A 289 -10.19 -2.98 -17.85
C GLU A 289 -9.68 -3.03 -16.40
N GLY A 290 -8.40 -2.79 -16.20
CA GLY A 290 -7.82 -2.78 -14.87
C GLY A 290 -6.31 -2.84 -14.91
N ALA A 291 -5.69 -2.65 -13.75
CA ALA A 291 -4.26 -2.75 -13.61
C ALA A 291 -3.87 -3.22 -12.21
N ILE A 292 -2.73 -3.89 -12.11
CA ILE A 292 -2.13 -4.25 -10.83
C ILE A 292 -0.66 -3.89 -10.86
N TRP A 293 -0.19 -3.21 -9.82
CA TRP A 293 1.21 -2.96 -9.54
C TRP A 293 1.60 -3.70 -8.26
N ILE A 294 2.71 -4.42 -8.32
CA ILE A 294 3.29 -5.13 -7.18
C ILE A 294 4.72 -4.65 -7.05
N MET A 295 5.06 -4.06 -5.91
CA MET A 295 6.37 -3.50 -5.63
C MET A 295 6.88 -4.13 -4.34
N SER A 296 8.09 -4.68 -4.36
CA SER A 296 8.71 -5.30 -3.19
C SER A 296 10.22 -5.35 -3.35
N GLY A 297 10.96 -5.01 -2.28
CA GLY A 297 12.41 -4.92 -2.36
C GLY A 297 12.83 -3.86 -3.38
N LYS A 298 13.66 -4.21 -4.35
CA LYS A 298 14.03 -3.35 -5.49
C LYS A 298 13.27 -3.70 -6.77
N GLY A 299 12.33 -4.64 -6.72
CA GLY A 299 11.56 -5.10 -7.88
C GLY A 299 10.17 -4.48 -7.95
N GLY A 300 9.70 -4.28 -9.18
CA GLY A 300 8.35 -3.88 -9.51
C GLY A 300 7.80 -4.70 -10.67
N PHE A 301 6.52 -5.04 -10.60
CA PHE A 301 5.74 -5.66 -11.66
C PHE A 301 4.48 -4.84 -11.90
N MET A 302 4.09 -4.68 -13.16
CA MET A 302 2.82 -4.09 -13.55
C MET A 302 2.15 -4.95 -14.62
N LEU A 303 0.85 -5.19 -14.45
CA LEU A 303 -0.04 -5.68 -15.49
C LEU A 303 -1.15 -4.66 -15.70
N GLU A 304 -1.44 -4.32 -16.96
CA GLU A 304 -2.53 -3.41 -17.34
C GLU A 304 -3.35 -4.05 -18.45
N LYS A 305 -4.66 -4.23 -18.22
CA LYS A 305 -5.64 -4.53 -19.25
C LYS A 305 -6.33 -3.24 -19.65
N ARG A 306 -6.21 -2.87 -20.92
CA ARG A 306 -6.94 -1.74 -21.51
C ARG A 306 -8.19 -2.25 -22.20
N SER A 307 -9.30 -1.54 -22.00
CA SER A 307 -10.55 -1.84 -22.68
C SER A 307 -10.37 -1.80 -24.20
N GLY A 308 -11.00 -2.75 -24.88
CA GLY A 308 -11.09 -2.78 -26.33
C GLY A 308 -12.32 -2.03 -26.82
N ASN A 309 -12.37 -1.74 -28.11
CA ASN A 309 -13.59 -1.29 -28.78
C ASN A 309 -13.98 -2.28 -29.88
N SER A 310 -15.10 -2.04 -30.57
CA SER A 310 -15.59 -2.91 -31.64
C SER A 310 -14.58 -3.17 -32.76
N THR A 311 -13.55 -2.32 -32.90
CA THR A 311 -12.52 -2.38 -33.94
C THR A 311 -11.14 -2.82 -33.44
N SER A 312 -10.95 -2.98 -32.13
CA SER A 312 -9.67 -3.34 -31.53
C SER A 312 -9.90 -4.13 -30.25
N PRO A 313 -9.55 -5.43 -30.22
CA PRO A 313 -9.69 -6.22 -29.01
C PRO A 313 -8.85 -5.61 -27.88
N GLY A 314 -9.35 -5.74 -26.65
CA GLY A 314 -8.63 -5.29 -25.46
C GLY A 314 -7.23 -5.89 -25.41
N ARG A 315 -6.26 -5.11 -24.92
CA ARG A 315 -4.85 -5.52 -24.87
C ARG A 315 -4.39 -5.59 -23.42
N ILE A 316 -3.56 -6.61 -23.15
CA ILE A 316 -2.90 -6.78 -21.86
C ILE A 316 -1.42 -6.42 -22.05
N TYR A 317 -0.94 -5.49 -21.24
CA TYR A 317 0.45 -5.09 -21.14
C TYR A 317 1.02 -5.59 -19.82
N GLN A 318 2.25 -6.08 -19.85
CA GLN A 318 2.96 -6.52 -18.66
C GLN A 318 4.38 -5.98 -18.72
N VAL A 319 4.87 -5.44 -17.61
CA VAL A 319 6.21 -4.87 -17.52
C VAL A 319 6.80 -5.14 -16.14
N GLN A 320 8.09 -5.43 -16.14
CA GLN A 320 8.92 -5.46 -14.94
C GLN A 320 9.77 -4.20 -14.91
N PHE A 321 10.01 -3.69 -13.73
CA PHE A 321 10.82 -2.50 -13.55
C PHE A 321 11.61 -2.57 -12.25
N ARG A 322 12.76 -1.90 -12.26
CA ARG A 322 13.57 -1.72 -11.06
C ARG A 322 13.10 -0.50 -10.30
N LEU A 323 12.93 -0.65 -8.99
CA LEU A 323 12.70 0.47 -8.10
C LEU A 323 14.01 1.25 -7.88
N PRO A 324 13.96 2.59 -7.89
CA PRO A 324 15.13 3.44 -7.66
C PRO A 324 15.70 3.31 -6.23
N ALA A 325 14.89 2.84 -5.29
CA ALA A 325 15.28 2.57 -3.92
C ALA A 325 14.51 1.35 -3.39
N ARG A 326 15.06 0.69 -2.35
CA ARG A 326 14.42 -0.49 -1.75
C ARG A 326 13.11 -0.09 -1.04
N LEU A 327 11.99 -0.68 -1.44
CA LEU A 327 10.75 -0.67 -0.70
C LEU A 327 10.80 -1.76 0.41
N PRO A 328 10.56 -1.41 1.68
CA PRO A 328 10.36 -2.38 2.75
C PRO A 328 9.01 -3.08 2.59
N GLY A 329 8.98 -4.40 2.78
CA GLY A 329 7.76 -5.20 2.60
C GLY A 329 7.25 -5.22 1.16
N THR A 330 5.93 -5.15 1.01
CA THR A 330 5.25 -5.24 -0.28
C THR A 330 4.15 -4.17 -0.37
N LEU A 331 4.11 -3.46 -1.48
CA LEU A 331 3.00 -2.60 -1.88
C LEU A 331 2.27 -3.22 -3.07
N ILE A 332 0.98 -3.45 -2.92
CA ILE A 332 0.06 -3.86 -4.00
C ILE A 332 -0.90 -2.71 -4.25
N LEU A 333 -1.01 -2.32 -5.52
CA LEU A 333 -2.00 -1.36 -6.00
C LEU A 333 -2.83 -2.04 -7.07
N TRP A 334 -4.13 -1.99 -6.91
CA TRP A 334 -5.05 -2.75 -7.73
C TRP A 334 -6.19 -1.87 -8.20
N LYS A 335 -6.14 -1.54 -9.49
CA LYS A 335 -7.18 -0.83 -10.21
C LYS A 335 -8.09 -1.85 -10.89
N VAL A 336 -9.38 -1.79 -10.62
CA VAL A 336 -10.39 -2.66 -11.20
C VAL A 336 -11.41 -1.78 -11.91
N GLY A 337 -11.72 -2.08 -13.17
CA GLY A 337 -12.83 -1.47 -13.90
C GLY A 337 -14.12 -2.29 -13.79
N SER A 338 -15.13 -1.92 -14.56
CA SER A 338 -16.47 -2.54 -14.53
C SER A 338 -16.42 -4.03 -14.85
N PRO A 339 -17.35 -4.84 -14.30
CA PRO A 339 -17.50 -6.24 -14.67
C PRO A 339 -17.80 -6.39 -16.16
N ILE A 340 -17.29 -7.46 -16.77
CA ILE A 340 -17.69 -7.86 -18.12
C ILE A 340 -19.13 -8.38 -18.05
N ILE A 341 -20.06 -7.65 -18.67
CA ILE A 341 -21.44 -8.09 -18.79
C ILE A 341 -21.49 -9.18 -19.87
N ASP A 342 -21.77 -10.43 -19.47
CA ASP A 342 -22.02 -11.49 -20.45
C ASP A 342 -23.44 -11.35 -21.02
N VAL A 343 -23.52 -10.76 -22.22
CA VAL A 343 -24.77 -10.54 -22.98
C VAL A 343 -25.51 -11.87 -23.28
N ARG A 344 -24.88 -13.03 -23.07
CA ARG A 344 -25.54 -14.33 -23.25
C ARG A 344 -26.53 -14.68 -22.15
N GLN A 345 -26.37 -14.17 -20.92
CA GLN A 345 -27.34 -14.42 -19.83
C GLN A 345 -28.60 -13.55 -19.92
N THR A 346 -28.54 -12.42 -20.63
CA THR A 346 -29.69 -11.51 -20.76
C THR A 346 -30.75 -12.01 -21.75
N ARG A 347 -30.44 -13.03 -22.56
CA ARG A 347 -31.37 -13.63 -23.53
C ARG A 347 -32.18 -14.80 -23.00
N GLU A 348 -31.88 -15.32 -21.81
CA GLU A 348 -32.66 -16.38 -21.16
C GLU A 348 -33.64 -15.85 -20.10
N ALA A 349 -33.64 -14.53 -19.85
CA ALA A 349 -34.53 -13.87 -18.88
C ALA A 349 -35.67 -13.07 -19.53
N HIS A 350 -35.91 -13.23 -20.84
CA HIS A 350 -37.02 -12.60 -21.57
C HIS A 350 -37.87 -13.60 -22.33
#